data_AF-Q52129-F1
#
_entry.id   AF-Q52129-F1
#
_cell.length_a   1.000
_cell.length_b   1.000
_cell.length_c   1.000
_cell.angle_alpha   90.00
_cell.angle_beta   90.00
_cell.angle_gamma   90.00
#
_symmetry.space_group_name_H-M   'P 1'
#
loop_
_entity.id
_entity.type
_entity.pdbx_description
1 polymer ?
#
loop_
_entity_poly.entity_id
_entity_poly.type
_entity_poly.pdbx_seq_one_letter_code
_entity_poly.pdbx_strand_id
1 'polypeptide(L)'
;MSEIFEDKTENGKVRPWRERKIENVRYAEYLAILEFKRAHDVRGCGEVLRFRKIGEHLKLYQTWFCHKRLCPLCNWRKSMKNSSQLKQIIAEAVAREPKGRFLFLTLTVKNAHSAEELKVSLRALTKAFNKLTRYKKVTKNLLGYLRSTEITVNEQDGSYNQHLHVLVFVKSSYFKNSNNYLAQAEWAKLWQRALKVDYEPVVHVQAVKANKRKGTDSLQASAEETAKYEVKSADYMTADDERNLVVIKNLEYALAGTRQISYGGLFGQIKQDLKLEDVENGDLVHVGDEDYTKEQMEAAEEVVAKWDFNKQNYFIW
;
A
#
# COMPACT_ATOMS: atom_id res chain seq x y z
N MET A 1 20.81 -31.31 -11.57
CA MET A 1 21.07 -29.87 -11.38
C MET A 1 19.84 -29.27 -10.74
N SER A 2 19.97 -28.46 -9.69
CA SER A 2 18.81 -27.79 -9.07
C SER A 2 18.29 -26.71 -10.02
N GLU A 3 17.03 -26.80 -10.45
CA GLU A 3 16.40 -25.84 -11.37
C GLU A 3 16.04 -24.55 -10.63
N ILE A 4 16.39 -23.39 -11.19
CA ILE A 4 16.04 -22.08 -10.62
C ILE A 4 14.55 -21.84 -10.81
N PHE A 5 13.87 -21.43 -9.74
CA PHE A 5 12.45 -21.10 -9.81
C PHE A 5 12.21 -19.72 -10.44
N GLU A 6 11.30 -19.67 -11.42
CA GLU A 6 10.80 -18.42 -12.02
C GLU A 6 9.26 -18.39 -12.07
N ASP A 7 8.66 -17.34 -11.51
CA ASP A 7 7.23 -17.03 -11.61
C ASP A 7 7.04 -15.80 -12.51
N LYS A 8 6.28 -15.94 -13.59
CA LYS A 8 6.05 -14.90 -14.60
C LYS A 8 4.57 -14.51 -14.64
N THR A 9 4.31 -13.22 -14.78
CA THR A 9 2.96 -12.73 -15.09
C THR A 9 2.57 -13.06 -16.53
N GLU A 10 1.30 -12.90 -16.87
CA GLU A 10 0.78 -13.08 -18.25
C GLU A 10 1.58 -12.29 -19.30
N ASN A 11 2.06 -11.10 -18.94
CA ASN A 11 2.87 -10.25 -19.82
C ASN A 11 4.36 -10.63 -19.82
N GLY A 12 4.74 -11.79 -19.27
CA GLY A 12 6.11 -12.28 -19.21
C GLY A 12 7.00 -11.62 -18.15
N LYS A 13 6.46 -10.70 -17.33
CA LYS A 13 7.25 -10.04 -16.28
C LYS A 13 7.48 -10.98 -15.11
N VAL A 14 8.75 -11.18 -14.75
CA VAL A 14 9.12 -11.98 -13.58
C VAL A 14 8.61 -11.32 -12.29
N ARG A 15 7.93 -12.10 -11.44
CA ARG A 15 7.53 -11.65 -10.10
C ARG A 15 8.76 -11.57 -9.20
N PRO A 16 8.90 -10.51 -8.39
CA PRO A 16 10.13 -10.21 -7.66
C PRO A 16 10.32 -11.07 -6.38
N TRP A 17 9.96 -12.36 -6.39
CA TRP A 17 10.11 -13.23 -5.21
C TRP A 17 11.54 -13.22 -4.68
N ARG A 18 12.53 -13.43 -5.56
CA ARG A 18 13.96 -13.41 -5.21
C ARG A 18 14.38 -12.05 -4.66
N GLU A 19 14.08 -10.96 -5.37
CA GLU A 19 14.44 -9.59 -4.95
C GLU A 19 13.87 -9.27 -3.57
N ARG A 20 12.56 -9.49 -3.37
CA ARG A 20 11.90 -9.26 -2.08
C ARG A 20 12.41 -10.18 -0.99
N LYS A 21 12.84 -11.41 -1.33
CA LYS A 21 13.43 -12.34 -0.37
C LYS A 21 14.82 -11.89 0.08
N ILE A 22 15.65 -11.37 -0.81
CA ILE A 22 16.96 -10.80 -0.47
C ILE A 22 16.79 -9.61 0.49
N GLU A 23 15.91 -8.66 0.14
CA GLU A 23 15.61 -7.52 1.02
C GLU A 23 15.02 -7.98 2.36
N ASN A 24 14.20 -9.03 2.37
CA ASN A 24 13.63 -9.64 3.58
C ASN A 24 14.70 -10.25 4.50
N VAL A 25 15.68 -10.97 3.94
CA VAL A 25 16.78 -11.55 4.72
C VAL A 25 17.63 -10.44 5.33
N ARG A 26 17.98 -9.41 4.55
CA ARG A 26 18.72 -8.24 5.03
C ARG A 26 17.95 -7.47 6.12
N TYR A 27 16.65 -7.28 5.93
CA TYR A 27 15.77 -6.72 6.97
C TYR A 27 15.80 -7.54 8.26
N ALA A 28 15.75 -8.87 8.16
CA ALA A 28 15.83 -9.75 9.32
C ALA A 28 17.17 -9.63 10.06
N GLU A 29 18.28 -9.46 9.33
CA GLU A 29 19.62 -9.21 9.91
C GLU A 29 19.64 -7.89 10.68
N TYR A 30 19.11 -6.81 10.11
CA TYR A 30 18.99 -5.54 10.83
C TYR A 30 18.13 -5.66 12.09
N LEU A 31 16.99 -6.37 12.02
CA LEU A 31 16.18 -6.62 13.20
C LEU A 31 16.93 -7.41 14.28
N ALA A 32 17.79 -8.35 13.88
CA ALA A 32 18.62 -9.10 14.83
C ALA A 32 19.67 -8.21 15.49
N ILE A 33 20.37 -7.36 14.72
CA ILE A 33 21.34 -6.38 15.24
C ILE A 33 20.68 -5.39 16.20
N LEU A 34 19.47 -4.94 15.87
CA LEU A 34 18.68 -4.01 16.67
C LEU A 34 17.92 -4.70 17.83
N GLU A 35 18.13 -6.00 18.03
CA GLU A 35 17.50 -6.82 19.09
C GLU A 35 15.96 -6.81 19.07
N PHE A 36 15.35 -6.62 17.89
CA PHE A 36 13.92 -6.77 17.73
C PHE A 36 13.50 -8.25 17.81
N LYS A 37 12.45 -8.51 18.57
CA LYS A 37 11.81 -9.83 18.62
C LYS A 37 11.35 -10.27 17.23
N ARG A 38 11.35 -11.59 17.01
CA ARG A 38 10.84 -12.24 15.79
C ARG A 38 11.69 -11.94 14.53
N ALA A 39 12.98 -11.64 14.67
CA ALA A 39 13.89 -11.55 13.53
C ALA A 39 13.99 -12.88 12.76
N HIS A 40 14.03 -14.03 13.47
CA HIS A 40 14.04 -15.36 12.87
C HIS A 40 12.76 -15.65 12.05
N ASP A 41 11.60 -15.28 12.58
CA ASP A 41 10.32 -15.31 11.87
C ASP A 41 10.41 -14.51 10.57
N VAL A 42 10.91 -13.28 10.63
CA VAL A 42 11.06 -12.45 9.42
C VAL A 42 11.98 -13.14 8.42
N ARG A 43 13.11 -13.71 8.86
CA ARG A 43 14.04 -14.45 8.00
C ARG A 43 13.39 -15.66 7.31
N GLY A 44 12.45 -16.35 7.97
CA GLY A 44 11.70 -17.48 7.41
C GLY A 44 10.53 -17.09 6.49
N CYS A 45 10.20 -15.80 6.39
CA CYS A 45 9.08 -15.31 5.58
C CYS A 45 9.23 -15.70 4.10
N GLY A 46 8.27 -16.42 3.55
CA GLY A 46 8.31 -16.88 2.16
C GLY A 46 9.47 -17.84 1.84
N GLU A 47 10.06 -18.54 2.83
CA GLU A 47 11.17 -19.46 2.57
C GLU A 47 10.78 -20.64 1.66
N VAL A 48 9.57 -21.15 1.82
CA VAL A 48 9.00 -22.21 0.97
C VAL A 48 7.74 -21.67 0.31
N LEU A 49 7.73 -21.69 -1.01
CA LEU A 49 6.61 -21.27 -1.84
C LEU A 49 6.02 -22.50 -2.52
N ARG A 50 4.73 -22.75 -2.33
CA ARG A 50 4.02 -23.85 -3.00
C ARG A 50 2.99 -23.27 -3.96
N PHE A 51 3.07 -23.70 -5.20
CA PHE A 51 2.22 -23.25 -6.29
C PHE A 51 1.40 -24.41 -6.84
N ARG A 52 0.24 -24.06 -7.39
CA ARG A 52 -0.52 -24.91 -8.31
C ARG A 52 -0.26 -24.42 -9.73
N LYS A 53 0.18 -25.34 -10.58
CA LYS A 53 0.43 -25.06 -11.99
C LYS A 53 -0.85 -25.32 -12.79
N ILE A 54 -1.42 -24.26 -13.35
CA ILE A 54 -2.63 -24.31 -14.18
C ILE A 54 -2.26 -23.79 -15.56
N GLY A 55 -2.12 -24.70 -16.52
CA GLY A 55 -1.52 -24.40 -17.81
C GLY A 55 -0.08 -23.88 -17.62
N GLU A 56 0.19 -22.69 -18.15
CA GLU A 56 1.49 -22.00 -18.02
C GLU A 56 1.55 -21.08 -16.78
N HIS A 57 0.50 -21.02 -15.97
CA HIS A 57 0.40 -20.10 -14.84
C HIS A 57 0.67 -20.78 -13.51
N LEU A 58 1.42 -20.10 -12.65
CA LEU A 58 1.65 -20.50 -11.27
C LEU A 58 0.75 -19.70 -10.33
N LYS A 59 -0.14 -20.40 -9.63
CA LYS A 59 -0.95 -19.81 -8.56
C LYS A 59 -0.36 -20.21 -7.21
N LEU A 60 0.15 -19.23 -6.47
CA LEU A 60 0.62 -19.46 -5.10
C LEU A 60 -0.56 -19.96 -4.26
N TYR A 61 -0.42 -21.13 -3.64
CA TYR A 61 -1.48 -21.75 -2.84
C TYR A 61 -1.08 -21.87 -1.37
N GLN A 62 0.21 -21.98 -1.07
CA GLN A 62 0.67 -22.06 0.31
C GLN A 62 2.07 -21.46 0.48
N THR A 63 2.21 -20.67 1.52
CA THR A 63 3.48 -20.14 2.03
C THR A 63 3.22 -19.56 3.42
N TRP A 64 4.27 -19.34 4.19
CA TRP A 64 4.19 -18.64 5.47
C TRP A 64 4.70 -17.21 5.33
N PHE A 65 3.94 -16.25 5.88
CA PHE A 65 4.30 -14.83 5.92
C PHE A 65 4.41 -14.34 7.36
N CYS A 66 5.38 -13.47 7.66
CA CYS A 66 5.60 -12.97 9.02
C CYS A 66 4.65 -11.83 9.44
N HIS A 67 3.94 -11.22 8.48
CA HIS A 67 3.03 -10.07 8.63
C HIS A 67 3.65 -8.80 9.26
N LYS A 68 4.98 -8.75 9.42
CA LYS A 68 5.70 -7.54 9.83
C LYS A 68 5.53 -6.46 8.76
N ARG A 69 5.31 -5.22 9.20
CA ARG A 69 4.97 -4.08 8.33
C ARG A 69 6.08 -3.74 7.34
N LEU A 70 7.32 -3.68 7.83
CA LEU A 70 8.49 -3.39 7.00
C LEU A 70 9.08 -4.65 6.34
N CYS A 71 8.43 -5.82 6.44
CA CYS A 71 8.91 -7.00 5.72
C CYS A 71 8.64 -6.83 4.21
N PRO A 72 9.66 -6.79 3.35
CA PRO A 72 9.50 -6.50 1.93
C PRO A 72 8.57 -7.50 1.20
N LEU A 73 8.63 -8.78 1.55
CA LEU A 73 7.71 -9.80 1.03
C LEU A 73 6.27 -9.52 1.47
N CYS A 74 6.03 -9.32 2.77
CA CYS A 74 4.67 -9.07 3.26
C CYS A 74 4.10 -7.78 2.68
N ASN A 75 4.91 -6.72 2.62
CA ASN A 75 4.49 -5.41 2.15
C ASN A 75 4.15 -5.42 0.65
N TRP A 76 4.94 -6.16 -0.16
CA TRP A 76 4.62 -6.40 -1.56
C TRP A 76 3.26 -7.13 -1.73
N ARG A 77 3.03 -8.20 -0.96
CA ARG A 77 1.78 -8.97 -1.01
C ARG A 77 0.57 -8.16 -0.52
N LYS A 78 0.74 -7.35 0.53
CA LYS A 78 -0.27 -6.39 0.99
C LYS A 78 -0.62 -5.37 -0.09
N SER A 79 0.38 -4.80 -0.76
CA SER A 79 0.13 -3.85 -1.86
C SER A 79 -0.67 -4.48 -2.99
N MET A 80 -0.34 -5.72 -3.39
CA MET A 80 -1.12 -6.46 -4.39
C MET A 80 -2.57 -6.65 -3.95
N LYS A 81 -2.79 -7.11 -2.71
CA LYS A 81 -4.13 -7.36 -2.18
C LYS A 81 -4.97 -6.09 -2.08
N ASN A 82 -4.37 -5.01 -1.58
CA ASN A 82 -5.04 -3.71 -1.52
C ASN A 82 -5.39 -3.20 -2.92
N SER A 83 -4.50 -3.35 -3.90
CA SER A 83 -4.79 -2.97 -5.28
C SER A 83 -5.99 -3.75 -5.83
N SER A 84 -6.03 -5.07 -5.62
CA SER A 84 -7.16 -5.90 -6.05
C SER A 84 -8.48 -5.49 -5.38
N GLN A 85 -8.50 -5.40 -4.05
CA GLN A 85 -9.68 -4.99 -3.29
C GLN A 85 -10.17 -3.60 -3.69
N LEU A 86 -9.25 -2.65 -3.94
CA LEU A 86 -9.60 -1.30 -4.36
C LEU A 86 -10.24 -1.29 -5.76
N LYS A 87 -9.79 -2.14 -6.69
CA LYS A 87 -10.43 -2.27 -8.01
C LYS A 87 -11.90 -2.69 -7.86
N GLN A 88 -12.18 -3.69 -7.02
CA GLN A 88 -13.54 -4.15 -6.73
C GLN A 88 -14.37 -3.02 -6.09
N ILE A 89 -13.81 -2.30 -5.10
CA ILE A 89 -14.48 -1.17 -4.45
C ILE A 89 -14.82 -0.06 -5.45
N ILE A 90 -13.90 0.29 -6.34
CA ILE A 90 -14.10 1.34 -7.34
C ILE A 90 -15.17 0.92 -8.35
N ALA A 91 -15.12 -0.33 -8.84
CA ALA A 91 -16.10 -0.85 -9.79
C ALA A 91 -17.53 -0.74 -9.20
N GLU A 92 -17.71 -1.19 -7.97
CA GLU A 92 -18.99 -1.11 -7.27
C GLU A 92 -19.39 0.35 -6.95
N ALA A 93 -18.44 1.22 -6.59
CA ALA A 93 -18.73 2.63 -6.33
C ALA A 93 -19.22 3.36 -7.58
N VAL A 94 -18.64 3.06 -8.74
CA VAL A 94 -19.08 3.60 -10.03
C VAL A 94 -20.44 3.02 -10.43
N ALA A 95 -20.72 1.76 -10.14
CA ALA A 95 -22.04 1.16 -10.38
C ALA A 95 -23.13 1.85 -9.54
N ARG A 96 -22.87 2.11 -8.25
CA ARG A 96 -23.81 2.77 -7.34
C ARG A 96 -23.97 4.27 -7.60
N GLU A 97 -22.89 4.94 -7.99
CA GLU A 97 -22.86 6.39 -8.25
C GLU A 97 -22.25 6.68 -9.63
N PRO A 98 -22.97 6.41 -10.74
CA PRO A 98 -22.40 6.49 -12.11
C PRO A 98 -21.94 7.88 -12.53
N LYS A 99 -22.47 8.92 -11.89
CA LYS A 99 -22.09 10.32 -12.14
C LYS A 99 -20.99 10.79 -11.19
N GLY A 100 -20.54 9.94 -10.27
CA GLY A 100 -19.46 10.26 -9.36
C GLY A 100 -18.15 10.51 -10.11
N ARG A 101 -17.27 11.30 -9.50
CA ARG A 101 -15.98 11.70 -10.07
C ARG A 101 -14.89 11.49 -9.04
N PHE A 102 -13.69 11.20 -9.48
CA PHE A 102 -12.55 10.98 -8.60
C PHE A 102 -11.59 12.17 -8.62
N LEU A 103 -11.04 12.46 -7.46
CA LEU A 103 -9.90 13.35 -7.26
C LEU A 103 -8.75 12.54 -6.67
N PHE A 104 -7.54 12.84 -7.08
CA PHE A 104 -6.33 12.44 -6.38
C PHE A 104 -5.84 13.63 -5.57
N LEU A 105 -5.70 13.44 -4.27
CA LEU A 105 -5.33 14.47 -3.30
C LEU A 105 -4.10 14.01 -2.52
N THR A 106 -3.06 14.83 -2.52
CA THR A 106 -1.86 14.64 -1.68
C THR A 106 -1.86 15.71 -0.59
N LEU A 107 -1.78 15.30 0.66
CA LEU A 107 -1.76 16.18 1.84
C LEU A 107 -0.43 16.03 2.57
N THR A 108 0.38 17.10 2.62
CA THR A 108 1.71 17.04 3.24
C THR A 108 1.74 17.71 4.61
N VAL A 109 2.82 17.44 5.35
CA VAL A 109 3.24 18.14 6.57
C VAL A 109 4.75 18.39 6.45
N LYS A 110 5.30 19.25 7.31
CA LYS A 110 6.77 19.34 7.45
C LYS A 110 7.35 17.97 7.78
N ASN A 111 8.56 17.72 7.29
CA ASN A 111 9.28 16.49 7.56
C ASN A 111 9.50 16.31 9.07
N ALA A 112 9.54 15.05 9.52
CA ALA A 112 9.99 14.72 10.87
C ALA A 112 11.48 14.41 10.86
N HIS A 113 12.19 14.74 11.94
CA HIS A 113 13.64 14.53 12.04
C HIS A 113 14.02 13.45 13.07
N SER A 114 13.05 12.89 13.79
CA SER A 114 13.25 11.82 14.76
C SER A 114 12.10 10.80 14.75
N ALA A 115 12.31 9.65 15.39
CA ALA A 115 11.28 8.61 15.53
C ALA A 115 10.05 9.13 16.31
N GLU A 116 10.28 9.93 17.34
CA GLU A 116 9.25 10.54 18.19
C GLU A 116 8.44 11.56 17.41
N GLU A 117 9.12 12.46 16.70
CA GLU A 117 8.45 13.44 15.82
C GLU A 117 7.63 12.75 14.74
N LEU A 118 8.19 11.71 14.10
CA LEU A 118 7.49 10.94 13.08
C LEU A 118 6.22 10.30 13.67
N LYS A 119 6.32 9.66 14.85
CA LYS A 119 5.17 9.06 15.53
C LYS A 119 4.09 10.06 15.87
N VAL A 120 4.47 11.24 16.38
CA VAL A 120 3.54 12.34 16.67
C VAL A 120 2.89 12.84 15.39
N SER A 121 3.68 13.02 14.33
CA SER A 121 3.23 13.49 13.02
C SER A 121 2.24 12.53 12.37
N LEU A 122 2.49 11.21 12.38
CA LEU A 122 1.56 10.19 11.86
C LEU A 122 0.21 10.19 12.59
N ARG A 123 0.22 10.41 13.91
CA ARG A 123 -1.00 10.58 14.71
C ARG A 123 -1.72 11.88 14.36
N ALA A 124 -0.98 12.97 14.16
CA ALA A 124 -1.53 14.26 13.77
C ALA A 124 -2.18 14.19 12.38
N LEU A 125 -1.52 13.56 11.40
CA LEU A 125 -2.07 13.31 10.05
C LEU A 125 -3.41 12.60 10.11
N THR A 126 -3.51 11.51 10.88
CA THR A 126 -4.76 10.75 11.01
C THR A 126 -5.88 11.60 11.64
N LYS A 127 -5.57 12.33 12.72
CA LYS A 127 -6.55 13.20 13.39
C LYS A 127 -7.00 14.36 12.51
N ALA A 128 -6.06 15.01 11.82
CA ALA A 128 -6.33 16.10 10.91
C ALA A 128 -7.19 15.63 9.73
N PHE A 129 -6.88 14.48 9.14
CA PHE A 129 -7.67 13.95 8.03
C PHE A 129 -9.12 13.67 8.43
N ASN A 130 -9.34 13.07 9.62
CA ASN A 130 -10.67 12.86 10.16
C ASN A 130 -11.45 14.17 10.39
N LYS A 131 -10.76 15.28 10.67
CA LYS A 131 -11.36 16.61 10.80
C LYS A 131 -11.66 17.23 9.44
N LEU A 132 -10.73 17.09 8.49
CA LEU A 132 -10.87 17.58 7.11
C LEU A 132 -12.13 17.02 6.44
N THR A 133 -12.37 15.71 6.57
CA THR A 133 -13.53 15.03 5.96
C THR A 133 -14.88 15.42 6.57
N ARG A 134 -14.87 16.05 7.76
CA ARG A 134 -16.05 16.55 8.47
C ARG A 134 -16.34 18.03 8.22
N TYR A 135 -15.46 18.75 7.52
CA TYR A 135 -15.75 20.13 7.18
C TYR A 135 -16.90 20.22 6.19
N LYS A 136 -17.88 21.07 6.49
CA LYS A 136 -19.12 21.22 5.71
C LYS A 136 -18.88 21.32 4.21
N LYS A 137 -17.87 22.09 3.77
CA LYS A 137 -17.55 22.27 2.34
C LYS A 137 -17.00 20.99 1.69
N VAL A 138 -16.25 20.16 2.43
CA VAL A 138 -15.76 18.85 1.98
C VAL A 138 -16.89 17.82 2.00
N THR A 139 -17.56 17.65 3.14
CA THR A 139 -18.61 16.63 3.33
C THR A 139 -19.78 16.80 2.36
N LYS A 140 -20.10 18.05 1.95
CA LYS A 140 -21.20 18.35 1.01
C LYS A 140 -21.18 17.52 -0.27
N ASN A 141 -19.98 17.31 -0.83
CA ASN A 141 -19.81 16.59 -2.10
C ASN A 141 -19.06 15.26 -1.95
N LEU A 142 -18.52 14.93 -0.77
CA LEU A 142 -17.81 13.69 -0.52
C LEU A 142 -18.76 12.49 -0.52
N LEU A 143 -18.52 11.53 -1.41
CA LEU A 143 -19.22 10.24 -1.45
C LEU A 143 -18.43 9.19 -0.69
N GLY A 144 -17.12 9.13 -0.90
CA GLY A 144 -16.23 8.18 -0.24
C GLY A 144 -14.77 8.52 -0.44
N TYR A 145 -13.89 7.82 0.27
CA TYR A 145 -12.45 7.96 0.07
C TYR A 145 -11.69 6.69 0.46
N LEU A 146 -10.50 6.56 -0.10
CA LEU A 146 -9.40 5.78 0.43
C LEU A 146 -8.28 6.76 0.78
N ARG A 147 -7.71 6.66 1.98
CA ARG A 147 -6.44 7.30 2.31
C ARG A 147 -5.36 6.24 2.56
N SER A 148 -4.17 6.52 2.08
CA SER A 148 -2.93 5.84 2.42
C SER A 148 -1.94 6.83 3.01
N THR A 149 -1.13 6.39 3.95
CA THR A 149 0.01 7.15 4.45
C THR A 149 1.26 6.65 3.73
N GLU A 150 2.02 7.56 3.16
CA GLU A 150 3.35 7.29 2.57
C GLU A 150 4.41 7.99 3.41
N ILE A 151 5.56 7.35 3.55
CA ILE A 151 6.74 7.90 4.22
C ILE A 151 7.91 7.60 3.32
N THR A 152 8.61 8.64 2.88
CA THR A 152 9.90 8.52 2.18
C THR A 152 11.00 9.07 3.06
N VAL A 153 12.20 8.50 2.99
CA VAL A 153 13.35 8.97 3.77
C VAL A 153 14.23 9.82 2.88
N ASN A 154 14.45 11.08 3.26
CA ASN A 154 15.36 11.96 2.54
C ASN A 154 16.79 11.43 2.65
N GLU A 155 17.48 11.30 1.52
CA GLU A 155 18.86 10.82 1.46
C GLU A 155 19.87 11.87 1.95
N GLN A 156 19.55 13.16 1.84
CA GLN A 156 20.46 14.25 2.16
C GLN A 156 20.52 14.57 3.66
N ASP A 157 19.38 14.62 4.33
CA ASP A 157 19.28 15.06 5.73
C ASP A 157 18.68 13.99 6.66
N GLY A 158 18.34 12.81 6.14
CA GLY A 158 17.75 11.70 6.91
C GLY A 158 16.34 11.96 7.44
N SER A 159 15.72 13.09 7.06
CA SER A 159 14.37 13.43 7.50
C SER A 159 13.31 12.53 6.84
N TYR A 160 12.19 12.35 7.53
CA TYR A 160 11.07 11.57 7.08
C TYR A 160 10.03 12.49 6.45
N ASN A 161 9.69 12.25 5.20
CA ASN A 161 8.60 12.92 4.51
C ASN A 161 7.35 12.05 4.59
N GLN A 162 6.61 12.18 5.69
CA GLN A 162 5.29 11.59 5.86
C GLN A 162 4.19 12.45 5.23
N HIS A 163 3.33 11.83 4.42
CA HIS A 163 2.20 12.51 3.79
C HIS A 163 1.07 11.52 3.52
N LEU A 164 -0.09 12.05 3.12
CA LEU A 164 -1.25 11.24 2.76
C LEU A 164 -1.51 11.31 1.26
N HIS A 165 -1.71 10.15 0.64
CA HIS A 165 -2.37 10.03 -0.65
C HIS A 165 -3.82 9.65 -0.45
N VAL A 166 -4.73 10.31 -1.17
CA VAL A 166 -6.16 10.15 -0.98
C VAL A 166 -6.85 10.07 -2.34
N LEU A 167 -7.50 8.94 -2.60
CA LEU A 167 -8.49 8.83 -3.67
C LEU A 167 -9.82 9.30 -3.12
N VAL A 168 -10.30 10.44 -3.59
CA VAL A 168 -11.56 11.05 -3.14
C VAL A 168 -12.62 10.83 -4.20
N PHE A 169 -13.73 10.20 -3.82
CA PHE A 169 -14.90 10.06 -4.67
C PHE A 169 -15.93 11.14 -4.32
N VAL A 170 -16.30 11.96 -5.30
CA VAL A 170 -17.18 13.12 -5.12
C VAL A 170 -18.37 13.12 -6.08
N LYS A 171 -19.46 13.77 -5.68
CA LYS A 171 -20.61 14.02 -6.55
C LYS A 171 -20.20 14.84 -7.77
N SER A 172 -20.81 14.59 -8.94
CA SER A 172 -20.63 15.43 -10.14
C SER A 172 -20.89 16.92 -9.90
N SER A 173 -21.76 17.27 -8.95
CA SER A 173 -22.05 18.65 -8.55
C SER A 173 -20.82 19.41 -8.04
N TYR A 174 -19.76 18.70 -7.60
CA TYR A 174 -18.49 19.27 -7.17
C TYR A 174 -17.92 20.26 -8.19
N PHE A 175 -18.01 19.96 -9.49
CA PHE A 175 -17.42 20.78 -10.55
C PHE A 175 -18.36 21.84 -11.13
N LYS A 176 -19.59 21.99 -10.62
CA LYS A 176 -20.60 22.86 -11.25
C LYS A 176 -20.45 24.34 -10.91
N ASN A 177 -19.99 24.69 -9.71
CA ASN A 177 -19.86 26.08 -9.27
C ASN A 177 -18.87 26.23 -8.10
N SER A 178 -18.48 27.47 -7.81
CA SER A 178 -17.56 27.85 -6.71
C SER A 178 -18.08 27.50 -5.31
N ASN A 179 -19.40 27.37 -5.14
CA ASN A 179 -20.01 26.94 -3.88
C ASN A 179 -19.79 25.44 -3.58
N ASN A 180 -19.42 24.65 -4.59
CA ASN A 180 -19.18 23.21 -4.49
C ASN A 180 -17.70 22.86 -4.66
N TYR A 181 -17.05 23.49 -5.62
CA TYR A 181 -15.65 23.26 -5.96
C TYR A 181 -14.73 23.72 -4.83
N LEU A 182 -13.61 23.02 -4.64
CA LEU A 182 -12.53 23.42 -3.76
C LEU A 182 -11.27 23.57 -4.61
N ALA A 183 -10.80 24.81 -4.77
CA ALA A 183 -9.50 25.05 -5.38
C ALA A 183 -8.36 24.52 -4.49
N GLN A 184 -7.17 24.32 -5.07
CA GLN A 184 -6.01 23.82 -4.32
C GLN A 184 -5.67 24.69 -3.10
N ALA A 185 -5.72 26.02 -3.24
CA ALA A 185 -5.51 26.94 -2.12
C ALA A 185 -6.58 26.80 -1.01
N GLU A 186 -7.81 26.45 -1.36
CA GLU A 186 -8.85 26.18 -0.37
C GLU A 186 -8.61 24.84 0.35
N TRP A 187 -8.18 23.81 -0.39
CA TRP A 187 -7.74 22.56 0.22
C TRP A 187 -6.57 22.77 1.18
N ALA A 188 -5.56 23.56 0.80
CA ALA A 188 -4.41 23.89 1.64
C ALA A 188 -4.85 24.59 2.94
N LYS A 189 -5.72 25.61 2.85
CA LYS A 189 -6.28 26.31 4.03
C LYS A 189 -7.10 25.40 4.94
N LEU A 190 -7.94 24.54 4.37
CA LEU A 190 -8.70 23.55 5.14
C LEU A 190 -7.76 22.55 5.81
N TRP A 191 -6.72 22.11 5.10
CA TRP A 191 -5.75 21.17 5.63
C TRP A 191 -4.90 21.78 6.76
N GLN A 192 -4.40 23.00 6.59
CA GLN A 192 -3.73 23.78 7.63
C GLN A 192 -4.59 23.88 8.90
N ARG A 193 -5.86 24.26 8.73
CA ARG A 193 -6.83 24.36 9.83
C ARG A 193 -7.12 23.01 10.49
N ALA A 194 -7.08 21.92 9.72
CA ALA A 194 -7.29 20.58 10.22
C ALA A 194 -6.09 20.12 11.07
N LEU A 195 -4.87 20.36 10.57
CA LEU A 195 -3.58 20.09 11.22
C LEU A 195 -3.33 20.96 12.45
N LYS A 196 -3.88 22.18 12.49
CA LYS A 196 -3.61 23.20 13.52
C LYS A 196 -2.14 23.66 13.50
N VAL A 197 -1.63 24.00 12.32
CA VAL A 197 -0.27 24.50 12.13
C VAL A 197 -0.27 25.97 11.67
N ASP A 198 0.82 26.67 11.95
CA ASP A 198 1.04 28.08 11.67
C ASP A 198 1.63 28.35 10.27
N TYR A 199 2.05 27.30 9.56
CA TYR A 199 2.53 27.35 8.18
C TYR A 199 1.47 26.87 7.18
N GLU A 200 1.53 27.31 5.93
CA GLU A 200 0.70 26.78 4.85
C GLU A 200 1.31 25.47 4.32
N PRO A 201 0.65 24.31 4.49
CA PRO A 201 1.14 23.04 3.98
C PRO A 201 0.95 22.94 2.47
N VAL A 202 1.81 22.15 1.82
CA VAL A 202 1.66 21.86 0.39
C VAL A 202 0.54 20.84 0.19
N VAL A 203 -0.38 21.16 -0.71
CA VAL A 203 -1.44 20.25 -1.12
C VAL A 203 -1.45 20.18 -2.63
N HIS A 204 -1.57 18.98 -3.16
CA HIS A 204 -1.79 18.76 -4.59
C HIS A 204 -3.15 18.10 -4.79
N VAL A 205 -3.98 18.66 -5.68
CA VAL A 205 -5.28 18.09 -6.00
C VAL A 205 -5.48 18.09 -7.50
N GLN A 206 -5.89 16.92 -8.03
CA GLN A 206 -6.16 16.76 -9.45
C GLN A 206 -7.39 15.91 -9.67
N ALA A 207 -8.22 16.29 -10.65
CA ALA A 207 -9.30 15.43 -11.10
C ALA A 207 -8.74 14.25 -11.89
N VAL A 208 -9.16 13.03 -11.57
CA VAL A 208 -8.81 11.84 -12.34
C VAL A 208 -9.53 11.93 -13.69
N LYS A 209 -8.76 11.98 -14.77
CA LYS A 209 -9.27 12.07 -16.13
C LYS A 209 -9.39 10.68 -16.74
N ALA A 210 -10.52 10.40 -17.38
CA ALA A 210 -10.67 9.23 -18.24
C ALA A 210 -9.73 9.35 -19.43
N ASN A 211 -8.81 8.39 -19.60
CA ASN A 211 -7.91 8.40 -20.75
C ASN A 211 -8.64 7.80 -21.97
N LYS A 212 -9.11 8.67 -22.87
CA LYS A 212 -9.97 8.29 -24.01
C LYS A 212 -9.35 7.25 -24.96
N ARG A 213 -8.02 7.05 -24.94
CA ARG A 213 -7.31 6.07 -25.79
C ARG A 213 -7.19 4.66 -25.19
N LYS A 214 -7.55 4.45 -23.92
CA LYS A 214 -7.33 3.17 -23.20
C LYS A 214 -8.54 2.62 -22.44
N GLY A 215 -9.74 3.18 -22.61
CA GLY A 215 -10.91 2.72 -21.85
C GLY A 215 -10.76 2.90 -20.33
N THR A 216 -11.23 1.93 -19.53
CA THR A 216 -11.31 1.92 -18.05
C THR A 216 -9.97 2.07 -17.30
N ASP A 217 -8.83 2.03 -17.99
CA ASP A 217 -7.48 2.02 -17.43
C ASP A 217 -7.10 3.23 -16.55
N SER A 218 -7.74 4.39 -16.70
CA SER A 218 -7.37 5.58 -15.91
C SER A 218 -7.79 5.50 -14.43
N LEU A 219 -8.92 4.85 -14.16
CA LEU A 219 -9.38 4.61 -12.79
C LEU A 219 -8.50 3.56 -12.13
N GLN A 220 -8.12 2.54 -12.89
CA GLN A 220 -7.19 1.51 -12.45
C GLN A 220 -5.81 2.10 -12.13
N ALA A 221 -5.25 2.95 -12.99
CA ALA A 221 -3.97 3.63 -12.71
C ALA A 221 -4.04 4.50 -11.45
N SER A 222 -5.18 5.16 -11.21
CA SER A 222 -5.40 5.97 -9.99
C SER A 222 -5.58 5.11 -8.74
N ALA A 223 -6.20 3.95 -8.89
CA ALA A 223 -6.31 2.92 -7.85
C ALA A 223 -4.92 2.38 -7.49
N GLU A 224 -4.13 2.02 -8.51
CA GLU A 224 -2.75 1.55 -8.35
C GLU A 224 -1.88 2.61 -7.66
N GLU A 225 -2.00 3.89 -8.03
CA GLU A 225 -1.26 4.97 -7.38
C GLU A 225 -1.66 5.15 -5.91
N THR A 226 -2.95 5.12 -5.59
CA THR A 226 -3.44 5.29 -4.20
C THR A 226 -3.17 4.05 -3.33
N ALA A 227 -3.13 2.87 -3.95
CA ALA A 227 -2.85 1.58 -3.30
C ALA A 227 -1.34 1.22 -3.25
N LYS A 228 -0.46 2.10 -3.71
CA LYS A 228 0.97 2.02 -3.35
C LYS A 228 1.06 2.41 -1.87
N TYR A 229 1.54 1.49 -1.03
CA TYR A 229 1.60 1.68 0.42
C TYR A 229 3.03 1.75 0.95
N GLU A 230 3.16 2.54 2.03
CA GLU A 230 3.99 2.34 3.23
C GLU A 230 5.44 1.95 3.01
N VAL A 231 6.33 2.94 3.20
CA VAL A 231 7.80 2.85 3.20
C VAL A 231 8.35 1.82 2.20
N LYS A 232 8.85 2.30 1.07
CA LYS A 232 9.46 1.41 0.09
C LYS A 232 10.73 0.85 0.71
N SER A 233 10.97 -0.46 0.52
CA SER A 233 12.22 -1.10 0.97
C SER A 233 13.44 -0.32 0.51
N ALA A 234 13.39 0.22 -0.71
CA ALA A 234 14.40 1.12 -1.28
C ALA A 234 14.81 2.28 -0.35
N ASP A 235 13.90 2.81 0.48
CA ASP A 235 14.19 3.92 1.38
C ASP A 235 15.10 3.52 2.57
N TYR A 236 15.11 2.22 2.93
CA TYR A 236 15.84 1.65 4.08
C TYR A 236 16.65 0.38 3.75
N MET A 237 16.94 0.16 2.46
CA MET A 237 17.76 -0.94 1.93
C MET A 237 18.87 -0.39 1.03
N THR A 238 19.48 0.73 1.40
CA THR A 238 20.55 1.36 0.62
C THR A 238 21.89 0.64 0.82
N ALA A 239 22.97 1.13 0.20
CA ALA A 239 24.32 0.63 0.46
C ALA A 239 24.87 0.99 1.86
N ASP A 240 24.22 1.91 2.57
CA ASP A 240 24.66 2.39 3.89
C ASP A 240 23.91 1.65 5.01
N ASP A 241 24.58 0.65 5.59
CA ASP A 241 24.01 -0.19 6.64
C ASP A 241 23.74 0.56 7.95
N GLU A 242 24.59 1.53 8.31
CA GLU A 242 24.41 2.32 9.53
C GLU A 242 23.17 3.20 9.43
N ARG A 243 22.99 3.85 8.27
CA ARG A 243 21.76 4.59 7.97
C ARG A 243 20.53 3.69 7.99
N ASN A 244 20.60 2.52 7.35
CA ASN A 244 19.48 1.58 7.31
C ASN A 244 19.06 1.13 8.72
N LEU A 245 20.02 0.82 9.60
CA LEU A 245 19.75 0.47 11.01
C LEU A 245 18.99 1.58 11.75
N VAL A 246 19.43 2.83 11.62
CA VAL A 246 18.76 3.98 12.24
C VAL A 246 17.34 4.16 11.70
N VAL A 247 17.18 4.11 10.38
CA VAL A 247 15.88 4.28 9.71
C VAL A 247 14.91 3.16 10.11
N ILE A 248 15.34 1.91 10.07
CA ILE A 248 14.51 0.75 10.45
C ILE A 248 14.08 0.86 11.91
N LYS A 249 15.00 1.19 12.82
CA LYS A 249 14.68 1.40 14.24
C LYS A 249 13.60 2.48 14.42
N ASN A 250 13.76 3.60 13.74
CA ASN A 250 12.83 4.73 13.82
C ASN A 250 11.46 4.38 13.25
N LEU A 251 11.41 3.70 12.10
CA LEU A 251 10.17 3.29 11.45
C LEU A 251 9.43 2.21 12.25
N GLU A 252 10.11 1.18 12.78
CA GLU A 252 9.50 0.18 13.66
C GLU A 252 8.82 0.86 14.87
N TYR A 253 9.51 1.83 15.48
CA TYR A 253 8.97 2.58 16.62
C TYR A 253 7.78 3.48 16.25
N ALA A 254 7.90 4.23 15.15
CA ALA A 254 6.93 5.25 14.76
C ALA A 254 5.66 4.65 14.16
N LEU A 255 5.80 3.58 13.37
CA LEU A 255 4.68 2.89 12.76
C LEU A 255 3.90 2.04 13.76
N ALA A 256 4.49 1.60 14.87
CA ALA A 256 3.81 0.78 15.86
C ALA A 256 2.45 1.37 16.30
N GLY A 257 1.38 0.59 16.11
CA GLY A 257 0.01 0.96 16.48
C GLY A 257 -0.64 2.01 15.58
N THR A 258 -0.02 2.39 14.46
CA THR A 258 -0.61 3.31 13.49
C THR A 258 -1.47 2.56 12.46
N ARG A 259 -2.49 3.24 11.93
CA ARG A 259 -3.28 2.79 10.79
C ARG A 259 -2.92 3.66 9.59
N GLN A 260 -2.30 3.03 8.61
CA GLN A 260 -1.77 3.69 7.41
C GLN A 260 -2.82 3.74 6.29
N ILE A 261 -3.71 2.75 6.25
CA ILE A 261 -4.81 2.65 5.27
C ILE A 261 -6.14 2.91 5.94
N SER A 262 -7.01 3.72 5.32
CA SER A 262 -8.42 3.77 5.75
C SER A 262 -9.38 4.10 4.63
N TYR A 263 -10.52 3.42 4.64
CA TYR A 263 -11.66 3.68 3.77
C TYR A 263 -12.74 4.44 4.53
N GLY A 264 -13.48 5.31 3.84
CA GLY A 264 -14.60 6.04 4.43
C GLY A 264 -15.69 6.40 3.42
N GLY A 265 -16.87 6.76 3.92
CA GLY A 265 -18.07 6.94 3.11
C GLY A 265 -18.43 5.67 2.34
N LEU A 266 -18.86 5.82 1.09
CA LEU A 266 -19.31 4.72 0.23
C LEU A 266 -18.25 3.63 0.06
N PHE A 267 -16.96 3.98 -0.01
CA PHE A 267 -15.89 2.98 -0.12
C PHE A 267 -15.81 2.07 1.12
N GLY A 268 -16.00 2.64 2.31
CA GLY A 268 -16.05 1.88 3.56
C GLY A 268 -17.27 0.97 3.61
N GLN A 269 -18.43 1.44 3.14
CA GLN A 269 -19.64 0.64 3.04
C GLN A 269 -19.46 -0.54 2.08
N ILE A 270 -18.97 -0.28 0.87
CA ILE A 270 -18.73 -1.32 -0.14
C ILE A 270 -17.74 -2.36 0.38
N LYS A 271 -16.68 -1.94 1.07
CA LYS A 271 -15.73 -2.87 1.68
C LYS A 271 -16.43 -3.85 2.63
N GLN A 272 -17.40 -3.37 3.41
CA GLN A 272 -18.20 -4.19 4.32
C GLN A 272 -19.20 -5.08 3.56
N ASP A 273 -19.90 -4.53 2.57
CA ASP A 273 -20.90 -5.26 1.76
C ASP A 273 -20.26 -6.44 1.01
N LEU A 274 -19.09 -6.21 0.42
CA LEU A 274 -18.29 -7.22 -0.27
C LEU A 274 -17.50 -8.14 0.68
N LYS A 275 -17.57 -7.91 2.00
CA LYS A 275 -16.85 -8.66 3.04
C LYS A 275 -15.35 -8.76 2.78
N LEU A 276 -14.75 -7.68 2.27
CA LEU A 276 -13.32 -7.66 1.94
C LEU A 276 -12.47 -7.66 3.20
N GLU A 277 -11.44 -8.52 3.19
CA GLU A 277 -10.58 -8.75 4.35
C GLU A 277 -9.82 -7.52 4.83
N ASP A 278 -9.35 -7.58 6.08
CA ASP A 278 -8.34 -6.65 6.58
C ASP A 278 -6.95 -7.05 6.06
N VAL A 279 -6.37 -6.24 5.17
CA VAL A 279 -5.10 -6.56 4.51
C VAL A 279 -3.91 -6.56 5.48
N GLU A 280 -4.01 -5.87 6.62
CA GLU A 280 -2.89 -5.82 7.57
C GLU A 280 -2.58 -7.17 8.22
N ASN A 281 -3.63 -7.94 8.53
CA ASN A 281 -3.55 -9.21 9.25
C ASN A 281 -4.22 -10.38 8.51
N GLY A 282 -4.80 -10.13 7.34
CA GLY A 282 -5.49 -11.11 6.53
C GLY A 282 -4.54 -11.90 5.63
N ASP A 283 -5.12 -12.70 4.76
CA ASP A 283 -4.36 -13.63 3.94
C ASP A 283 -3.45 -12.91 2.92
N LEU A 284 -2.21 -13.35 2.79
CA LEU A 284 -1.25 -12.82 1.82
C LEU A 284 -0.92 -13.83 0.71
N VAL A 285 -1.57 -15.00 0.69
CA VAL A 285 -1.50 -15.99 -0.39
C VAL A 285 -2.48 -15.64 -1.50
N HIS A 286 -3.72 -15.30 -1.16
CA HIS A 286 -4.74 -14.89 -2.12
C HIS A 286 -4.86 -13.36 -2.12
N VAL A 287 -4.14 -12.73 -3.06
CA VAL A 287 -3.95 -11.27 -3.17
C VAL A 287 -4.59 -10.66 -4.43
N GLY A 288 -5.37 -11.44 -5.16
CA GLY A 288 -6.00 -11.06 -6.42
C GLY A 288 -7.25 -11.90 -6.63
N ASP A 289 -7.92 -11.70 -7.76
CA ASP A 289 -9.08 -12.51 -8.12
C ASP A 289 -8.68 -14.00 -8.25
N GLU A 290 -9.58 -14.87 -7.79
CA GLU A 290 -9.45 -16.32 -7.91
C GLU A 290 -10.19 -16.76 -9.16
N ASP A 291 -9.50 -16.76 -10.29
CA ASP A 291 -10.09 -17.17 -11.58
C ASP A 291 -10.21 -18.69 -11.74
N TYR A 292 -9.83 -19.46 -10.71
CA TYR A 292 -9.78 -20.91 -10.75
C TYR A 292 -10.67 -21.51 -9.68
N THR A 293 -11.47 -22.48 -10.10
CA THR A 293 -12.31 -23.29 -9.21
C THR A 293 -11.44 -24.14 -8.27
N LYS A 294 -12.03 -24.57 -7.16
CA LYS A 294 -11.35 -25.44 -6.20
C LYS A 294 -10.90 -26.75 -6.87
N GLU A 295 -11.73 -27.30 -7.74
CA GLU A 295 -11.45 -28.52 -8.50
C GLU A 295 -10.23 -28.35 -9.42
N GLN A 296 -10.10 -27.19 -10.09
CA GLN A 296 -8.92 -26.88 -10.89
C GLN A 296 -7.65 -26.77 -10.04
N MET A 297 -7.75 -26.16 -8.86
CA MET A 297 -6.61 -26.02 -7.94
C MET A 297 -6.19 -27.37 -7.33
N GLU A 298 -7.13 -28.27 -7.06
CA GLU A 298 -6.85 -29.59 -6.50
C GLU A 298 -6.26 -30.56 -7.54
N ALA A 299 -6.72 -30.48 -8.80
CA ALA A 299 -6.20 -31.30 -9.90
C ALA A 299 -4.84 -30.80 -10.44
N ALA A 300 -4.45 -29.56 -10.13
CA ALA A 300 -3.23 -28.95 -10.62
C ALA A 300 -1.96 -29.54 -9.98
N GLU A 301 -0.93 -29.69 -10.81
CA GLU A 301 0.42 -30.08 -10.40
C GLU A 301 0.95 -29.12 -9.32
N GLU A 302 1.52 -29.68 -8.25
CA GLU A 302 2.19 -28.90 -7.21
C GLU A 302 3.63 -28.59 -7.64
N VAL A 303 3.99 -27.31 -7.64
CA VAL A 303 5.37 -26.85 -7.81
C VAL A 303 5.84 -26.26 -6.50
N VAL A 304 6.89 -26.84 -5.91
CA VAL A 304 7.49 -26.36 -4.66
C VAL A 304 8.81 -25.67 -4.97
N ALA A 305 8.93 -24.42 -4.53
CA ALA A 305 10.16 -23.65 -4.62
C ALA A 305 10.69 -23.33 -3.22
N LYS A 306 11.95 -23.65 -2.95
CA LYS A 306 12.59 -23.40 -1.65
C LYS A 306 13.77 -22.45 -1.79
N TRP A 307 13.85 -21.49 -0.86
CA TRP A 307 14.97 -20.57 -0.77
C TRP A 307 16.24 -21.27 -0.26
N ASP A 308 17.32 -21.15 -1.03
CA ASP A 308 18.67 -21.52 -0.60
C ASP A 308 19.40 -20.26 -0.11
N PHE A 309 19.70 -20.21 1.20
CA PHE A 309 20.35 -19.07 1.82
C PHE A 309 21.79 -18.84 1.35
N ASN A 310 22.49 -19.90 0.93
CA ASN A 310 23.88 -19.79 0.45
C ASN A 310 23.91 -19.28 -0.99
N LYS A 311 23.03 -19.80 -1.84
CA LYS A 311 22.93 -19.40 -3.25
C LYS A 311 22.12 -18.13 -3.47
N GLN A 312 21.41 -17.66 -2.45
CA GLN A 312 20.49 -16.52 -2.50
C GLN A 312 19.51 -16.60 -3.68
N ASN A 313 18.88 -17.77 -3.84
CA ASN A 313 17.88 -18.01 -4.88
C ASN A 313 16.87 -19.08 -4.47
N TYR A 314 15.72 -19.08 -5.15
CA TYR A 314 14.73 -20.15 -5.06
C TYR A 314 15.05 -21.24 -6.08
N PHE A 315 14.95 -22.50 -5.65
CA PHE A 315 15.08 -23.66 -6.51
C PHE A 315 13.84 -24.54 -6.42
N ILE A 316 13.46 -25.15 -7.54
CA ILE A 316 12.42 -26.18 -7.55
C ILE A 316 12.94 -27.37 -6.74
N TRP A 317 12.14 -27.82 -5.78
CA TRP A 317 12.50 -28.87 -4.82
C TRP A 317 11.84 -30.20 -5.15
#